data_AF-A0A2M3ZWV2-F1
#
_entry.id   AF-A0A2M3ZWV2-F1
#
_cell.length_a   1.000
_cell.length_b   1.000
_cell.length_c   1.000
_cell.angle_alpha   90.00
_cell.angle_beta   90.00
_cell.angle_gamma   90.00
#
_symmetry.space_group_name_H-M   'P 1'
#
loop_
_entity.id
_entity.type
_entity.pdbx_description
1 polymer ?
#
loop_
_entity_poly.entity_id
_entity_poly.type
_entity_poly.pdbx_seq_one_letter_code
_entity_poly.pdbx_strand_id
1 'polypeptide(L)'
;MLLLSAGILSIGIGDTAASVVGYYFGRHKWNASTSKSVEGTLASVILQSLAVYGMYHLGLIHLSVSRAAYAGIAIIINALVESRTDQIDNLVLPLVTYAILVCST
;
A
#
# COMPACT_ATOMS: atom_id res chain seq x y z
N MET A 1 -11.40 2.04 -12.36
CA MET A 1 -10.00 2.50 -12.34
C MET A 1 -9.30 2.13 -11.04
N LEU A 2 -9.83 2.46 -9.86
CA LEU A 2 -9.19 2.11 -8.58
C LEU A 2 -8.81 0.62 -8.43
N LEU A 3 -9.73 -0.30 -8.78
CA LEU A 3 -9.46 -1.75 -8.75
C LEU A 3 -8.34 -2.17 -9.72
N LEU A 4 -8.31 -1.59 -10.93
CA LEU A 4 -7.28 -1.89 -11.94
C LEU A 4 -5.91 -1.34 -11.54
N SER A 5 -5.88 -0.30 -10.72
CA SER A 5 -4.66 0.30 -10.18
C SER A 5 -4.08 -0.45 -8.98
N ALA A 6 -4.66 -1.60 -8.57
CA ALA A 6 -4.22 -2.34 -7.39
C ALA A 6 -2.71 -2.67 -7.40
N GLY A 7 -2.17 -3.12 -8.54
CA GLY A 7 -0.73 -3.41 -8.68
C GLY A 7 0.14 -2.15 -8.64
N ILE A 8 -0.33 -1.05 -9.24
CA ILE A 8 0.40 0.23 -9.24
C ILE A 8 0.43 0.82 -7.82
N LEU A 9 -0.70 0.80 -7.11
CA LEU A 9 -0.79 1.29 -5.73
C LEU A 9 0.07 0.43 -4.79
N SER A 10 -0.07 -0.89 -4.85
CA SER A 10 0.63 -1.80 -3.94
C SER A 10 2.14 -1.86 -4.18
N ILE A 11 2.58 -2.23 -5.38
CA ILE A 11 4.02 -2.40 -5.69
C ILE A 11 4.64 -1.08 -6.10
N GLY A 12 4.02 -0.43 -7.09
CA GLY A 12 4.60 0.76 -7.72
C GLY A 12 4.76 1.92 -6.74
N ILE A 13 3.82 2.09 -5.82
CA ILE A 13 3.85 3.16 -4.82
C ILE A 13 4.19 2.59 -3.44
N GLY A 14 3.47 1.57 -2.97
CA GLY A 14 3.62 1.03 -1.62
C GLY A 14 4.97 0.39 -1.34
N ASP A 15 5.33 -0.67 -2.06
CA ASP A 15 6.60 -1.39 -1.90
C ASP A 15 7.81 -0.46 -2.18
N THR A 16 7.72 0.34 -3.24
CA THR A 16 8.77 1.31 -3.56
C THR A 16 8.96 2.34 -2.43
N ALA A 17 7.87 2.89 -1.88
CA ALA A 17 7.93 3.81 -0.75
C ALA A 17 8.52 3.14 0.50
N ALA A 18 8.08 1.92 0.82
CA ALA A 18 8.57 1.17 1.96
C ALA A 18 10.07 0.88 1.86
N SER A 19 10.53 0.49 0.68
CA SER A 19 11.93 0.17 0.40
C SER A 19 12.81 1.41 0.43
N VAL A 20 12.42 2.51 -0.23
CA VAL A 20 13.21 3.75 -0.26
C VAL A 20 13.29 4.38 1.13
N VAL A 21 12.15 4.59 1.79
CA VAL A 21 12.16 5.20 3.13
C VAL A 21 12.76 4.25 4.16
N GLY A 22 12.52 2.95 4.05
CA GLY A 22 13.14 1.95 4.92
C GLY A 22 14.66 1.85 4.76
N TYR A 23 15.19 2.13 3.58
CA TYR A 23 16.64 2.20 3.33
C TYR A 23 17.27 3.45 3.96
N TYR A 24 16.69 4.63 3.74
CA TYR A 24 17.28 5.88 4.22
C TYR A 24 16.95 6.21 5.69
N PHE A 25 15.75 5.87 6.15
CA PHE A 25 15.21 6.29 7.45
C PHE A 25 14.76 5.12 8.35
N GLY A 26 14.87 3.88 7.90
CA GLY A 26 14.36 2.70 8.61
C GLY A 26 15.19 2.31 9.83
N ARG A 27 15.04 3.06 10.93
CA ARG A 27 15.72 2.84 12.21
C ARG A 27 15.02 1.77 13.05
N HIS A 28 13.68 1.74 13.05
CA HIS A 28 12.91 0.79 13.84
C HIS A 28 12.50 -0.40 12.98
N LYS A 29 13.21 -1.52 13.13
CA LYS A 29 12.90 -2.77 12.41
C LYS A 29 11.73 -3.50 13.07
N TRP A 30 10.90 -4.15 12.25
CA TRP A 30 9.75 -4.94 12.75
C TRP A 30 10.18 -6.19 13.53
N ASN A 31 11.29 -6.79 13.13
CA ASN A 31 11.93 -7.91 13.80
C ASN A 31 13.44 -7.86 13.52
N ALA A 32 14.25 -8.46 14.39
CA ALA A 32 15.69 -8.59 14.20
C ALA A 32 16.06 -9.36 12.92
N SER A 33 15.16 -10.23 12.43
CA SER A 33 15.38 -11.07 11.25
C SER A 33 14.96 -10.44 9.92
N THR A 34 14.28 -9.29 9.91
CA THR A 34 13.79 -8.64 8.68
C THR A 34 14.45 -7.27 8.47
N SER A 35 14.67 -6.90 7.22
CA SER A 35 15.14 -5.56 6.85
C SER A 35 14.01 -4.52 6.84
N LYS A 36 12.74 -4.96 6.92
CA LYS A 36 11.56 -4.09 6.89
C LYS A 36 11.48 -3.24 8.16
N SER A 37 11.08 -1.98 8.00
CA SER A 37 11.06 -0.97 9.05
C SER A 37 9.68 -0.35 9.23
N VAL A 38 9.39 0.11 10.45
CA VAL A 38 8.15 0.83 10.78
C VAL A 38 8.04 2.10 9.95
N GLU A 39 9.15 2.82 9.76
CA GLU A 39 9.20 4.04 8.94
C GLU A 39 8.86 3.75 7.47
N GLY A 40 9.38 2.65 6.92
CA GLY A 40 9.02 2.19 5.57
C GLY A 40 7.53 1.87 5.45
N THR A 41 6.98 1.13 6.43
CA THR A 41 5.55 0.82 6.46
C THR A 41 4.68 2.07 6.51
N LEU A 42 5.04 3.05 7.35
CA LEU A 42 4.34 4.34 7.44
C LEU A 42 4.43 5.12 6.12
N ALA A 43 5.60 5.15 5.48
CA ALA A 43 5.77 5.80 4.19
C ALA A 43 4.89 5.18 3.11
N SER A 44 4.80 3.84 3.06
CA SER A 44 3.90 3.12 2.16
C SER A 44 2.45 3.54 2.37
N VAL A 45 1.96 3.58 3.61
CA VAL A 45 0.58 4.01 3.91
C VAL A 45 0.33 5.46 3.47
N ILE A 46 1.24 6.38 3.80
CA ILE A 46 1.11 7.81 3.49
C ILE A 46 1.11 8.04 1.97
N LEU A 47 2.09 7.46 1.26
CA LEU A 47 2.24 7.70 -0.17
C LEU A 47 1.16 7.00 -1.01
N GLN A 48 0.71 5.80 -0.63
CA GLN A 48 -0.45 5.17 -1.27
C GLN A 48 -1.73 6.00 -1.04
N SER A 49 -1.93 6.52 0.18
CA SER A 49 -3.09 7.36 0.49
C SER A 49 -3.06 8.68 -0.31
N LEU A 50 -1.88 9.30 -0.42
CA LEU A 50 -1.68 10.51 -1.22
C LEU A 50 -1.93 10.23 -2.71
N ALA A 51 -1.51 9.08 -3.22
CA ALA A 51 -1.75 8.69 -4.60
C ALA A 51 -3.25 8.52 -4.89
N VAL A 52 -3.99 7.84 -4.02
CA VAL A 52 -5.46 7.70 -4.13
C VAL A 52 -6.14 9.07 -4.08
N TYR A 53 -5.71 9.94 -3.16
CA TYR A 53 -6.21 11.32 -3.07
C TYR A 53 -5.93 12.13 -4.33
N GLY A 54 -4.72 12.03 -4.89
CA GLY A 54 -4.34 12.69 -6.14
C GLY A 54 -5.15 12.18 -7.33
N MET A 55 -5.35 10.87 -7.44
CA MET A 55 -6.20 10.27 -8.48
C MET A 55 -7.65 10.76 -8.40
N TYR A 56 -8.17 11.00 -7.19
CA TYR A 56 -9.50 11.57 -6.99
C TYR A 56 -9.58 13.01 -7.47
N HIS A 57 -8.61 13.86 -7.09
CA HIS A 57 -8.56 15.26 -7.53
C HIS A 57 -8.37 15.44 -9.04
N LEU A 58 -7.62 14.53 -9.67
CA LEU A 58 -7.44 14.51 -11.13
C LEU A 58 -8.65 13.94 -11.88
N GLY A 59 -9.72 13.53 -11.18
CA GLY A 59 -10.92 12.96 -11.78
C GLY A 59 -10.73 11.55 -12.36
N LEU A 60 -9.63 10.87 -12.04
CA LEU A 60 -9.33 9.52 -12.54
C LEU A 60 -10.14 8.44 -11.83
N ILE A 61 -10.57 8.71 -10.58
CA ILE A 61 -11.40 7.83 -9.77
C ILE A 61 -12.54 8.59 -9.10
N HIS A 62 -13.67 7.92 -8.89
CA HIS A 62 -14.77 8.43 -8.08
C HIS A 62 -14.75 7.74 -6.71
N LEU A 63 -14.60 8.53 -5.64
CA LEU A 63 -14.60 8.04 -4.26
C LEU A 63 -15.95 8.31 -3.60
N SER A 64 -16.71 7.24 -3.36
CA SER A 64 -17.78 7.24 -2.36
C SER A 64 -17.19 6.97 -0.97
N VAL A 65 -17.95 7.23 0.10
CA VAL A 65 -17.54 6.91 1.48
C VAL A 65 -17.14 5.44 1.62
N SER A 66 -17.91 4.52 1.04
CA SER A 66 -17.60 3.09 1.04
C SER A 66 -16.27 2.80 0.33
N ARG A 67 -16.07 3.30 -0.89
CA ARG A 67 -14.85 3.07 -1.67
C ARG A 67 -13.61 3.66 -1.01
N ALA A 68 -13.74 4.83 -0.38
CA ALA A 68 -12.68 5.43 0.40
C ALA A 68 -12.32 4.56 1.62
N ALA A 69 -13.32 4.02 2.33
CA ALA A 69 -13.10 3.10 3.44
C ALA A 69 -12.37 1.82 3.00
N TYR A 70 -12.84 1.17 1.93
CA TYR A 70 -12.18 -0.02 1.38
C TYR A 70 -10.76 0.27 0.87
N ALA A 71 -10.52 1.44 0.27
CA ALA A 71 -9.18 1.86 -0.13
C ALA A 71 -8.25 2.02 1.08
N GLY A 72 -8.72 2.68 2.15
CA GLY A 72 -7.96 2.81 3.39
C GLY A 72 -7.63 1.44 4.01
N ILE A 73 -8.61 0.53 4.08
CA ILE A 73 -8.39 -0.84 4.56
C ILE A 73 -7.37 -1.56 3.68
N ALA A 74 -7.50 -1.47 2.35
CA ALA A 74 -6.59 -2.12 1.42
C ALA A 74 -5.15 -1.63 1.60
N ILE A 75 -4.94 -0.31 1.77
CA ILE A 75 -3.61 0.29 2.00
C ILE A 75 -3.00 -0.19 3.32
N ILE A 76 -3.79 -0.19 4.41
CA ILE A 76 -3.30 -0.61 5.73
C ILE A 76 -2.93 -2.09 5.72
N ILE A 77 -3.81 -2.95 5.19
CA ILE A 77 -3.56 -4.38 5.10
C ILE A 77 -2.37 -4.67 4.18
N ASN A 78 -2.26 -3.98 3.05
CA ASN A 78 -1.11 -4.10 2.14
C ASN A 78 0.21 -3.80 2.88
N ALA A 79 0.28 -2.69 3.60
CA ALA A 79 1.48 -2.30 4.34
C ALA A 79 1.82 -3.28 5.49
N LEU A 80 0.79 -3.85 6.13
CA LEU A 80 0.98 -4.89 7.15
C LEU A 80 1.50 -6.20 6.55
N VAL A 81 0.91 -6.67 5.44
CA VAL A 81 1.39 -7.86 4.73
C VAL A 81 2.84 -7.68 4.32
N GLU A 82 3.17 -6.54 3.72
CA GLU A 82 4.52 -6.15 3.31
C GLU A 82 5.54 -6.20 4.46
N SER A 83 5.15 -5.76 5.66
CA SER A 83 6.02 -5.83 6.85
C SER A 83 6.24 -7.24 7.41
N ARG A 84 5.42 -8.22 7.00
CA ARG A 84 5.43 -9.59 7.52
C ARG A 84 5.92 -10.62 6.50
N THR A 85 5.90 -10.27 5.22
CA THR A 85 6.37 -11.14 4.14
C THR A 85 7.74 -10.68 3.66
N ASP A 86 8.73 -11.56 3.73
CA ASP A 86 10.08 -11.28 3.22
C ASP A 86 10.28 -11.83 1.79
N GLN A 87 9.51 -12.83 1.39
CA GLN A 87 9.63 -13.52 0.11
C GLN A 87 8.24 -13.60 -0.55
N ILE A 88 8.15 -13.24 -1.84
CA ILE A 88 6.93 -13.29 -2.67
C ILE A 88 5.92 -12.14 -2.40
N ASP A 89 6.33 -11.10 -1.68
CA ASP A 89 5.58 -9.86 -1.45
C ASP A 89 5.03 -9.25 -2.76
N ASN A 90 5.86 -9.15 -3.80
CA ASN A 90 5.46 -8.60 -5.10
C ASN A 90 4.40 -9.41 -5.87
N LEU A 91 4.08 -10.63 -5.45
CA LEU A 91 2.92 -11.36 -6.00
C LEU A 91 1.69 -11.23 -5.10
N VAL A 92 1.91 -11.24 -3.78
CA VAL A 92 0.84 -11.23 -2.77
C VAL A 92 0.22 -9.85 -2.62
N LEU A 93 1.02 -8.78 -2.64
CA LEU A 93 0.58 -7.41 -2.38
C LEU A 93 -0.50 -6.92 -3.37
N PRO A 94 -0.34 -7.08 -4.70
CA PRO A 94 -1.41 -6.73 -5.64
C PRO A 94 -2.68 -7.54 -5.43
N LEU A 95 -2.53 -8.84 -5.14
CA LEU A 95 -3.65 -9.75 -4.99
C LEU A 95 -4.49 -9.38 -3.77
N VAL A 96 -3.85 -9.08 -2.64
CA VAL A 96 -4.52 -8.65 -1.40
C VAL A 96 -5.21 -7.31 -1.61
N THR A 97 -4.53 -6.33 -2.21
CA THR A 97 -5.12 -5.01 -2.51
C THR A 97 -6.32 -5.15 -3.45
N TYR A 98 -6.23 -5.99 -4.49
CA TYR A 98 -7.34 -6.26 -5.41
C TYR A 98 -8.52 -6.93 -4.69
N ALA A 99 -8.26 -7.96 -3.89
CA ALA A 99 -9.30 -8.72 -3.17
C ALA A 99 -10.09 -7.85 -2.18
N ILE A 100 -9.47 -6.82 -1.59
CA ILE A 100 -10.18 -5.88 -0.72
C ILE A 100 -10.97 -4.86 -1.55
N LEU A 101 -10.37 -4.33 -2.62
CA LEU A 101 -11.00 -3.31 -3.46
C LEU A 101 -12.19 -3.84 -4.25
N VAL A 102 -12.22 -5.13 -4.63
CA VAL A 102 -13.36 -5.71 -5.35
C VAL A 102 -14.63 -5.75 -4.48
N CYS A 103 -14.49 -5.78 -3.15
CA CYS A 103 -15.63 -5.70 -2.23
C CYS A 103 -16.27 -4.29 -2.17
N SER A 104 -15.65 -3.29 -2.82
CA SER A 104 -16.13 -1.90 -2.85
C SER A 104 -16.91 -1.51 -4.11
N THR A 105 -17.02 -2.44 -5.08
CA THR A 105 -17.68 -2.20 -6.36
C THR A 105 -19.18 -2.26 -6.26
#